data_AF-A0A1E4JE09-F1
#
_entry.id   AF-A0A1E4JE09-F1
#
_cell.length_a   1.000
_cell.length_b   1.000
_cell.length_c   1.000
_cell.angle_alpha   90.00
_cell.angle_beta   90.00
_cell.angle_gamma   90.00
#
_symmetry.space_group_name_H-M   'P 1'
#
loop_
_entity.id
_entity.type
_entity.pdbx_description
1 polymer ?
#
loop_
_entity_poly.entity_id
_entity_poly.type
_entity_poly.pdbx_seq_one_letter_code
_entity_poly.pdbx_strand_id
1 'polypeptide(L)'
;MLKRSHLCVLAATVALAFSTGLTAQETKEDPGKALVDQRCTVCHEITTINSQHLSESGWKEIVDRMVLYGAQANDEEQASILHYLTTTYGAASVSSASPVHAAAKPQP
;
A
#
# COMPACT_ATOMS: atom_id res chain seq x y z
N MET A 1 57.40 36.50 -40.46
CA MET A 1 57.06 36.03 -41.82
C MET A 1 55.65 35.49 -41.82
N LEU A 2 54.83 36.02 -42.73
CA LEU A 2 53.41 35.80 -42.91
C LEU A 2 53.18 34.49 -43.68
N LYS A 3 52.34 33.57 -43.20
CA LYS A 3 51.52 32.70 -44.05
C LYS A 3 50.31 32.19 -43.27
N ARG A 4 49.17 32.82 -43.53
CA ARG A 4 47.83 32.29 -43.27
C ARG A 4 47.50 31.35 -44.42
N SER A 5 47.10 30.13 -44.15
CA SER A 5 46.32 29.32 -45.11
C SER A 5 45.16 28.67 -44.38
N HIS A 6 44.00 29.23 -44.68
CA HIS A 6 42.67 28.75 -44.35
C HIS A 6 42.42 27.41 -45.05
N LEU A 7 41.74 26.46 -44.40
CA LEU A 7 40.46 25.91 -44.90
C LEU A 7 39.93 24.78 -44.01
N CYS A 8 38.63 24.91 -43.71
CA CYS A 8 37.63 23.86 -43.63
C CYS A 8 37.95 22.57 -42.87
N VAL A 9 37.40 22.44 -41.66
CA VAL A 9 36.36 21.42 -41.42
C VAL A 9 35.35 21.98 -40.41
N LEU A 10 34.22 22.47 -40.91
CA LEU A 10 32.99 22.62 -40.13
C LEU A 10 32.46 21.21 -39.84
N ALA A 11 32.68 20.70 -38.64
CA ALA A 11 31.94 19.54 -38.12
C ALA A 11 31.03 20.03 -37.00
N ALA A 12 29.89 20.61 -37.38
CA ALA A 12 28.81 20.93 -36.46
C ALA A 12 28.17 19.60 -35.99
N THR A 13 28.67 19.03 -34.89
CA THR A 13 28.01 17.93 -34.21
C THR A 13 26.83 18.47 -33.42
N VAL A 14 25.66 18.54 -34.05
CA VAL A 14 24.39 18.79 -33.34
C VAL A 14 24.05 17.51 -32.58
N ALA A 15 24.50 17.41 -31.33
CA ALA A 15 24.05 16.39 -30.41
C ALA A 15 22.66 16.78 -29.88
N LEU A 16 21.59 16.26 -30.49
CA LEU A 16 20.26 16.29 -29.88
C LEU A 16 20.27 15.35 -28.68
N ALA A 17 20.55 15.89 -27.50
CA ALA A 17 20.29 15.22 -26.24
C ALA A 17 18.76 15.18 -26.01
N PHE A 18 18.12 14.09 -26.43
CA PHE A 18 16.76 13.77 -26.02
C PHE A 18 16.80 13.32 -24.56
N SER A 19 16.59 14.26 -23.64
CA SER A 19 16.34 13.98 -22.23
C SER A 19 14.93 13.40 -22.08
N THR A 20 14.77 12.10 -22.25
CA THR A 20 13.60 11.37 -21.76
C THR A 20 13.63 11.38 -20.24
N GLY A 21 12.94 12.36 -19.64
CA GLY A 21 12.66 12.36 -18.21
C GLY A 21 11.73 11.20 -17.87
N LEU A 22 12.29 10.11 -17.34
CA LEU A 22 11.52 9.06 -16.68
C LEU A 22 11.03 9.63 -15.35
N THR A 23 9.85 10.24 -15.33
CA THR A 23 9.17 10.56 -14.08
C THR A 23 8.78 9.24 -13.42
N ALA A 24 9.52 8.84 -12.39
CA ALA A 24 9.05 7.81 -11.46
C ALA A 24 7.69 8.28 -10.94
N GLN A 25 6.63 7.58 -11.34
CA GLN A 25 5.30 7.84 -10.87
C GLN A 25 5.27 7.39 -9.41
N GLU A 26 5.44 8.35 -8.49
CA GLU A 26 5.23 8.13 -7.06
C GLU A 26 3.76 7.80 -6.86
N THR A 27 3.44 6.51 -6.95
CA THR A 27 2.19 5.98 -6.45
C THR A 27 2.19 6.28 -4.97
N LYS A 28 1.29 7.16 -4.50
CA LYS A 28 1.02 7.32 -3.07
C LYS A 28 0.52 5.95 -2.58
N GLU A 29 1.45 5.12 -2.13
CA GLU A 29 1.14 3.82 -1.57
C GLU A 29 0.38 4.06 -0.27
N ASP A 30 -0.76 3.38 -0.10
CA ASP A 30 -1.50 3.44 1.15
C ASP A 30 -0.60 2.88 2.26
N PRO A 31 -0.20 3.69 3.25
CA PRO A 31 0.67 3.22 4.32
C PRO A 31 0.07 2.02 5.06
N GLY A 32 -1.27 1.91 5.10
CA GLY A 32 -1.96 0.76 5.69
C GLY A 32 -1.69 -0.55 4.96
N LYS A 33 -1.55 -0.56 3.63
CA LYS A 33 -1.18 -1.78 2.89
C LYS A 33 0.22 -2.26 3.29
N ALA A 34 1.19 -1.36 3.26
CA ALA A 34 2.57 -1.70 3.62
C ALA A 34 2.65 -2.19 5.07
N LEU A 35 1.89 -1.58 5.98
CA LEU A 35 1.80 -2.02 7.36
C LEU A 35 1.16 -3.41 7.50
N VAL A 36 0.09 -3.73 6.76
CA VAL A 36 -0.47 -5.09 6.76
C VAL A 36 0.56 -6.11 6.27
N ASP A 37 1.24 -5.80 5.16
CA ASP A 37 2.29 -6.65 4.61
C ASP A 37 3.43 -6.85 5.63
N GLN A 38 3.82 -5.82 6.38
CA GLN A 38 4.92 -5.89 7.35
C GLN A 38 4.56 -6.48 8.72
N ARG A 39 3.35 -6.20 9.23
CA ARG A 39 2.95 -6.56 10.60
C ARG A 39 2.21 -7.88 10.65
N CYS A 40 1.32 -8.13 9.69
CA CYS A 40 0.41 -9.27 9.75
C CYS A 40 1.05 -10.54 9.14
N THR A 41 1.96 -10.38 8.17
CA THR A 41 2.60 -11.54 7.51
C THR A 41 3.73 -12.19 8.30
N VAL A 42 4.09 -11.61 9.45
CA VAL A 42 5.07 -12.20 10.38
C VAL A 42 4.60 -13.57 10.89
N CYS A 43 3.28 -13.73 11.08
CA CYS A 43 2.68 -14.94 11.65
C CYS A 43 1.58 -15.57 10.79
N HIS A 44 1.03 -14.85 9.81
CA HIS A 44 -0.09 -15.30 8.98
C HIS A 44 0.25 -15.19 7.49
N GLU A 45 -0.34 -16.06 6.68
CA GLU A 45 -0.24 -15.91 5.23
C GLU A 45 -1.15 -14.76 4.77
N ILE A 46 -0.73 -14.00 3.74
CA ILE A 46 -1.52 -12.86 3.25
C ILE A 46 -2.91 -13.30 2.74
N THR A 47 -3.02 -14.55 2.27
CA THR A 47 -4.28 -15.15 1.84
C THR A 47 -5.30 -15.29 2.97
N THR A 48 -4.84 -15.52 4.22
CA THR A 48 -5.73 -15.59 5.39
C THR A 48 -6.32 -14.23 5.73
N ILE A 49 -5.59 -13.15 5.44
CA ILE A 49 -6.05 -11.78 5.69
C ILE A 49 -7.03 -11.37 4.58
N ASN A 50 -6.64 -11.58 3.32
CA ASN A 50 -7.41 -11.12 2.16
C ASN A 50 -8.70 -11.92 1.92
N SER A 51 -8.86 -13.10 2.54
CA SER A 51 -10.10 -13.88 2.46
C SER A 51 -11.20 -13.40 3.40
N GLN A 52 -10.86 -12.54 4.36
CA GLN A 52 -11.82 -12.04 5.34
C GLN A 52 -12.53 -10.81 4.78
N HIS A 53 -13.84 -10.72 4.98
CA HIS A 53 -14.62 -9.53 4.66
C HIS A 53 -15.47 -9.15 5.86
N LEU A 54 -15.02 -8.16 6.63
CA LEU A 54 -15.59 -7.82 7.94
C LEU A 54 -16.05 -6.36 7.98
N SER A 55 -16.96 -6.03 8.89
CA SER A 55 -17.24 -4.63 9.23
C SER A 55 -16.01 -3.97 9.86
N GLU A 56 -16.02 -2.65 9.95
CA GLU A 56 -14.97 -1.90 10.68
C GLU A 56 -14.80 -2.37 12.12
N SER A 57 -15.89 -2.59 12.84
CA SER A 57 -15.84 -3.15 14.21
C SER A 57 -15.18 -4.53 14.24
N GLY A 58 -15.51 -5.41 13.29
CA GLY A 58 -14.93 -6.74 13.19
C GLY A 58 -13.43 -6.68 12.90
N TRP A 59 -13.00 -5.84 11.95
CA TRP A 59 -11.58 -5.63 11.66
C TRP A 59 -10.83 -5.05 12.85
N LYS A 60 -11.42 -4.09 13.57
CA LYS A 60 -10.83 -3.53 14.79
C LYS A 60 -10.59 -4.61 15.84
N GLU A 61 -11.57 -5.48 16.09
CA GLU A 61 -11.42 -6.60 17.03
C GLU A 61 -10.28 -7.55 16.62
N ILE A 62 -10.12 -7.82 15.32
CA ILE A 62 -8.98 -8.62 14.81
C ILE A 62 -7.66 -7.90 15.10
N VAL A 63 -7.52 -6.64 14.72
CA VAL A 63 -6.28 -5.86 14.89
C VAL A 63 -5.88 -5.78 16.35
N ASP A 64 -6.82 -5.40 17.22
CA ASP A 64 -6.61 -5.32 18.67
C ASP A 64 -6.14 -6.68 19.23
N ARG A 65 -6.76 -7.78 18.79
CA ARG A 65 -6.37 -9.13 19.19
C ARG A 65 -4.99 -9.52 18.69
N MET A 66 -4.59 -9.11 17.49
CA MET A 66 -3.24 -9.38 16.99
C MET A 66 -2.18 -8.61 17.78
N VAL A 67 -2.47 -7.36 18.17
CA VAL A 67 -1.59 -6.59 19.07
C VAL A 67 -1.46 -7.27 20.43
N LEU A 68 -2.58 -7.76 20.99
CA LEU A 68 -2.55 -8.56 22.23
C LEU A 68 -1.72 -9.85 22.09
N TYR A 69 -1.65 -10.44 20.90
CA TYR A 69 -0.83 -11.62 20.59
C TYR A 69 0.62 -11.28 20.21
N GLY A 70 1.01 -10.00 20.24
CA GLY A 70 2.39 -9.56 20.05
C GLY A 70 2.69 -8.92 18.70
N ALA A 71 1.69 -8.64 17.88
CA ALA A 71 1.90 -7.79 16.71
C ALA A 71 2.34 -6.39 17.15
N GLN A 72 3.44 -5.91 16.57
CA GLN A 72 3.98 -4.59 16.89
C GLN A 72 3.37 -3.55 15.96
N ALA A 73 2.40 -2.79 16.47
CA ALA A 73 1.82 -1.64 15.78
C ALA A 73 1.41 -0.59 16.83
N ASN A 74 1.88 0.64 16.69
CA ASN A 74 1.42 1.75 17.53
C ASN A 74 -0.01 2.20 17.14
N ASP A 75 -0.59 3.15 17.87
CA ASP A 75 -1.99 3.55 17.68
C ASP A 75 -2.23 4.15 16.28
N GLU A 76 -1.28 4.92 15.74
CA GLU A 76 -1.36 5.50 14.39
C GLU A 76 -1.25 4.44 13.29
N GLU A 77 -0.36 3.46 13.47
CA GLU A 77 -0.21 2.33 12.57
C GLU A 77 -1.47 1.44 12.59
N GLN A 78 -2.04 1.17 13.77
CA GLN A 78 -3.29 0.43 13.92
C GLN A 78 -4.45 1.13 13.21
N ALA A 79 -4.54 2.46 13.33
CA ALA A 79 -5.56 3.24 12.62
C ALA A 79 -5.37 3.15 11.09
N SER A 80 -4.13 3.21 10.61
CA SER A 80 -3.82 3.08 9.19
C SER A 80 -4.12 1.68 8.64
N ILE A 81 -3.78 0.64 9.41
CA ILE A 81 -4.13 -0.76 9.11
C ILE A 81 -5.64 -0.94 9.06
N LEU A 82 -6.37 -0.43 10.05
CA LEU A 82 -7.82 -0.54 10.12
C LEU A 82 -8.49 0.15 8.92
N HIS A 83 -8.03 1.35 8.57
CA HIS A 83 -8.52 2.07 7.39
C HIS A 83 -8.31 1.27 6.10
N TYR A 84 -7.12 0.69 5.91
CA TYR A 84 -6.83 -0.11 4.71
C TYR A 84 -7.69 -1.39 4.66
N LEU A 85 -7.76 -2.14 5.76
CA LEU A 85 -8.53 -3.40 5.83
C LEU A 85 -10.02 -3.17 5.60
N THR A 86 -10.58 -2.09 6.13
CA THR A 86 -11.99 -1.76 5.95
C THR A 86 -12.30 -1.23 4.56
N THR A 87 -11.42 -0.41 3.99
CA THR A 87 -11.57 0.09 2.62
C THR A 87 -11.47 -1.02 1.58
N THR A 88 -10.54 -1.96 1.80
CA THR A 88 -10.23 -3.02 0.81
C THR A 88 -11.07 -4.27 1.01
N TYR A 89 -11.30 -4.64 2.27
CA TYR A 89 -11.93 -5.90 2.68
C TYR A 89 -13.13 -5.66 3.61
N GLY A 90 -13.79 -4.51 3.49
CA GLY A 90 -15.03 -4.22 4.20
C GLY A 90 -16.18 -5.12 3.76
N ALA A 91 -16.97 -5.63 4.71
CA ALA A 91 -18.26 -6.22 4.39
C ALA A 91 -19.18 -5.14 3.82
N ALA A 92 -19.78 -5.40 2.65
CA ALA A 92 -20.78 -4.49 2.07
C ALA A 92 -21.91 -4.29 3.09
N SER A 93 -22.11 -3.05 3.53
CA SER A 93 -23.10 -2.70 4.53
C SER A 93 -24.50 -3.11 4.08
N VAL A 94 -25.11 -4.09 4.74
CA VAL A 94 -26.57 -4.18 4.82
C VAL A 94 -27.05 -3.04 5.74
N SER A 95 -27.05 -1.84 5.19
CA SER A 95 -27.58 -0.65 5.86
C SER A 95 -29.11 -0.72 5.82
N SER A 96 -29.72 -1.38 6.82
CA SER A 96 -30.96 -0.96 7.51
C SER A 96 -31.41 -2.01 8.55
N ALA A 97 -31.26 -1.65 9.83
CA ALA A 97 -32.12 -1.95 10.97
C ALA A 97 -32.36 -3.42 11.47
N SER A 98 -31.55 -3.80 12.47
CA SER A 98 -31.94 -4.38 13.79
C SER A 98 -32.49 -5.83 13.88
N PRO A 99 -32.55 -6.44 15.08
CA PRO A 99 -31.46 -7.21 15.68
C PRO A 99 -31.82 -8.69 15.83
N VAL A 100 -30.89 -9.60 15.55
CA VAL A 100 -30.96 -10.97 16.06
C VAL A 100 -29.57 -11.47 16.39
N HIS A 101 -29.41 -11.88 17.64
CA HIS A 101 -28.34 -12.74 18.08
C HIS A 101 -28.31 -13.97 17.16
N ALA A 102 -27.28 -14.09 16.33
CA ALA A 102 -26.95 -15.33 15.66
C ALA A 102 -25.48 -15.63 15.97
N ALA A 103 -25.31 -16.52 16.94
CA ALA A 103 -24.05 -17.07 17.38
C ALA A 103 -23.19 -17.49 16.17
N ALA A 104 -22.05 -16.84 15.99
CA ALA A 104 -20.97 -17.37 15.19
C ALA A 104 -20.49 -18.66 15.87
N LYS A 105 -20.58 -19.76 15.15
CA LYS A 105 -20.10 -21.07 15.60
C LYS A 105 -18.60 -20.96 15.92
N PRO A 106 -18.09 -21.57 17.01
CA PRO A 106 -16.65 -21.58 17.29
C PRO A 106 -15.93 -22.17 16.08
N GLN A 107 -14.97 -21.44 15.53
CA GLN A 107 -13.99 -22.02 14.61
C GLN A 107 -13.09 -22.97 15.45
N PRO A 108 -12.77 -24.17 14.93
CA PRO A 108 -12.04 -25.20 15.69
C PRO A 108 -10.68 -24.74 16.18
#